data_AF-A0A7V9DET6-F1
#
_entry.id   AF-A0A7V9DET6-F1
#
_cell.length_a   1.000
_cell.length_b   1.000
_cell.length_c   1.000
_cell.angle_alpha   90.00
_cell.angle_beta   90.00
_cell.angle_gamma   90.00
#
_symmetry.space_group_name_H-M   'P 1'
#
loop_
_entity.id
_entity.type
_entity.pdbx_description
1 polymer ?
#
loop_
_entity_poly.entity_id
_entity_poly.type
_entity_poly.pdbx_seq_one_letter_code
_entity_poly.pdbx_strand_id
1 'polypeptide(L)'
;MQFRGALAGFSQTALFDPVSRAISIGGGTRIEGPVGTHSMMSLLYAMRSFSLRPPVNPMTPPEDTRVAVLWVDRTYVFSLRPSEIKPIMVEGQNVPAQQISISTGDPQLDQLNLRVWLSADTARTPLRIAFGMYQADLVSRTVVAPR
;
A
#
# COMPACT_ATOMS: atom_id res chain seq x y z
N MET A 1 -6.67 4.23 -13.55
CA MET A 1 -6.29 2.85 -13.92
C MET A 1 -7.52 2.07 -14.30
N GLN A 2 -7.39 1.14 -15.24
CA GLN A 2 -8.49 0.33 -15.77
C GLN A 2 -8.20 -1.15 -15.50
N PHE A 3 -8.81 -1.69 -14.45
CA PHE A 3 -8.87 -3.11 -14.18
C PHE A 3 -9.94 -3.77 -15.06
N ARG A 4 -9.78 -5.06 -15.40
CA ARG A 4 -10.72 -5.81 -16.25
C ARG A 4 -11.23 -7.05 -15.48
N GLY A 5 -12.35 -7.63 -15.92
CA GLY A 5 -12.94 -8.82 -15.30
C GLY A 5 -13.60 -8.53 -13.95
N ALA A 6 -13.52 -9.47 -12.99
CA ALA A 6 -14.15 -9.35 -11.68
C ALA A 6 -13.67 -8.14 -10.85
N LEU A 7 -12.51 -7.57 -11.19
CA LEU A 7 -11.96 -6.39 -10.55
C LEU A 7 -12.26 -5.09 -11.31
N ALA A 8 -13.04 -5.14 -12.40
CA ALA A 8 -13.35 -3.97 -13.20
C ALA A 8 -14.02 -2.84 -12.41
N GLY A 9 -14.80 -3.17 -11.37
CA GLY A 9 -15.42 -2.20 -10.45
C GLY A 9 -14.42 -1.37 -9.64
N PHE A 10 -13.17 -1.79 -9.54
CA PHE A 10 -12.10 -1.04 -8.89
C PHE A 10 -11.31 -0.13 -9.86
N SER A 11 -11.72 -0.08 -11.13
CA SER A 11 -11.14 0.81 -12.14
C SER A 11 -11.52 2.25 -11.88
N GLN A 12 -10.55 3.05 -11.45
CA GLN A 12 -10.79 4.46 -11.18
C GLN A 12 -9.83 5.35 -11.97
N THR A 13 -10.40 6.32 -12.66
CA THR A 13 -9.67 7.46 -13.22
C THR A 13 -9.93 8.64 -12.31
N ALA A 14 -8.90 9.08 -11.60
CA ALA A 14 -8.93 10.22 -10.71
C ALA A 14 -8.18 11.39 -11.35
N LEU A 15 -8.83 12.56 -11.42
CA LEU A 15 -8.21 13.83 -11.81
C LEU A 15 -8.00 14.66 -10.55
N PHE A 16 -6.77 15.10 -10.32
CA PHE A 16 -6.44 15.97 -9.19
C PHE A 16 -6.32 17.41 -9.68
N ASP A 17 -7.10 18.31 -9.07
CA ASP A 17 -6.94 19.75 -9.21
C ASP A 17 -6.12 20.32 -8.03
N PRO A 18 -4.88 20.76 -8.26
CA PRO A 18 -4.01 21.27 -7.21
C PRO A 18 -4.47 22.61 -6.62
N VAL A 19 -5.28 23.39 -7.34
CA VAL A 19 -5.78 24.70 -6.89
C VAL A 19 -6.93 24.50 -5.92
N SER A 20 -7.90 23.66 -6.27
CA SER A 20 -9.09 23.41 -5.45
C SER A 20 -8.94 22.25 -4.46
N ARG A 21 -7.79 21.55 -4.48
CA ARG A 21 -7.51 20.33 -3.67
C ARG A 21 -8.57 19.23 -3.86
N ALA A 22 -9.21 19.24 -5.01
CA ALA A 22 -10.27 18.32 -5.35
C ALA A 22 -9.72 17.15 -6.16
N ILE A 23 -10.18 15.94 -5.82
CA ILE A 23 -9.99 14.74 -6.60
C ILE A 23 -11.34 14.40 -7.26
N SER A 24 -11.40 14.38 -8.58
CA SER A 24 -12.58 14.00 -9.35
C SER A 24 -12.43 12.57 -9.86
N ILE A 25 -13.31 11.66 -9.45
CA ILE A 25 -13.33 10.27 -9.91
C ILE A 25 -14.46 10.09 -10.93
N GLY A 26 -14.14 9.51 -12.10
CA GLY A 26 -15.16 8.99 -13.02
C GLY A 26 -16.15 10.03 -13.58
N GLY A 27 -15.74 11.30 -13.73
CA GLY A 27 -16.53 12.31 -14.45
C GLY A 27 -17.61 13.05 -13.63
N GLY A 28 -17.70 12.88 -12.31
CA GLY A 28 -18.67 13.65 -11.52
C GLY A 28 -18.50 13.66 -10.00
N THR A 29 -17.87 12.64 -9.40
CA THR A 29 -17.75 12.59 -7.93
C THR A 29 -16.52 13.39 -7.49
N ARG A 30 -16.76 14.49 -6.78
CA ARG A 30 -15.71 15.35 -6.19
C ARG A 30 -15.42 14.90 -4.76
N ILE A 31 -14.18 14.57 -4.49
CA ILE A 31 -13.67 14.15 -3.18
C ILE A 31 -12.59 15.14 -2.77
N GLU A 32 -12.66 15.67 -1.56
CA GLU A 32 -11.59 16.51 -1.01
C GLU A 32 -10.54 15.65 -0.32
N GLY A 33 -9.27 15.94 -0.57
CA GLY A 33 -8.15 15.22 0.04
C GLY A 33 -6.92 16.11 0.19
N PRO A 34 -6.00 15.81 1.14
CA PRO A 34 -4.75 16.54 1.28
C PRO A 34 -3.92 16.50 -0.01
N VAL A 35 -3.15 17.56 -0.23
CA VAL A 35 -2.11 17.56 -1.27
C VAL A 35 -1.12 16.42 -0.95
N GLY A 36 -0.85 15.56 -1.93
CA GLY A 36 -0.02 14.36 -1.73
C GLY A 36 -0.81 13.08 -1.39
N THR A 37 -2.12 13.04 -1.66
CA THR A 37 -2.89 11.80 -1.54
C THR A 37 -2.46 10.77 -2.59
N HIS A 38 -2.06 9.58 -2.13
CA HIS A 38 -1.65 8.47 -2.99
C HIS A 38 -2.84 7.56 -3.33
N SER A 39 -2.78 6.88 -4.47
CA SER A 39 -3.57 5.67 -4.70
C SER A 39 -2.95 4.48 -3.96
N MET A 40 -3.69 3.39 -3.75
CA MET A 40 -3.13 2.16 -3.17
C MET A 40 -1.88 1.66 -3.92
N MET A 41 -1.91 1.70 -5.26
CA MET A 41 -0.77 1.26 -6.07
C MET A 41 0.43 2.19 -5.95
N SER A 42 0.21 3.51 -5.93
CA SER A 42 1.30 4.45 -5.73
C SER A 42 1.87 4.40 -4.31
N LEU A 43 1.05 4.07 -3.29
CA LEU A 43 1.52 3.74 -1.96
C LEU A 43 2.46 2.52 -1.99
N LEU A 44 2.04 1.40 -2.57
CA LEU A 44 2.84 0.18 -2.65
C LEU A 44 4.21 0.42 -3.29
N TYR A 45 4.25 1.25 -4.35
CA TYR A 45 5.50 1.64 -4.97
C TYR A 45 6.33 2.58 -4.07
N ALA A 46 5.69 3.56 -3.43
CA ALA A 46 6.36 4.51 -2.53
C ALA A 46 6.92 3.84 -1.26
N MET A 47 6.27 2.78 -0.75
CA MET A 47 6.73 2.03 0.42
C MET A 47 8.16 1.49 0.26
N ARG A 48 8.61 1.26 -0.97
CA ARG A 48 9.99 0.86 -1.29
C ARG A 48 11.02 1.91 -0.89
N SER A 49 10.62 3.19 -0.86
CA SER A 49 11.49 4.33 -0.59
C SER A 49 11.46 4.82 0.88
N PHE A 50 10.48 4.37 1.67
CA PHE A 50 10.32 4.87 3.05
C PHE A 50 11.37 4.28 3.99
N SER A 51 11.81 5.08 4.97
CA SER A 51 12.68 4.62 6.05
C SER A 51 11.87 3.82 7.09
N LEU A 52 11.45 2.62 6.70
CA LEU A 52 10.67 1.69 7.51
C LEU A 52 11.58 0.96 8.51
N ARG A 53 11.85 1.59 9.65
CA ARG A 53 12.63 1.00 10.75
C ARG A 53 11.68 0.34 11.75
N PRO A 54 11.92 -0.93 12.14
CA PRO A 54 11.14 -1.54 13.20
C PRO A 54 11.32 -0.75 14.51
N PRO A 55 10.31 -0.73 15.38
CA PRO A 55 10.42 -0.07 16.68
C PRO A 55 11.54 -0.71 17.50
N VAL A 56 12.48 0.11 17.98
CA VAL A 56 13.65 -0.33 18.77
C VAL A 56 13.25 -0.83 20.16
N ASN A 57 12.13 -0.34 20.69
CA ASN A 57 11.59 -0.73 21.99
C ASN A 57 10.06 -0.80 21.91
N PRO A 58 9.40 -1.90 22.36
CA PRO A 58 7.94 -2.01 22.39
C PRO A 58 7.24 -0.97 23.28
N MET A 59 7.96 -0.32 24.20
CA MET A 59 7.45 0.73 25.09
C MET A 59 7.56 2.14 24.48
N THR A 60 8.33 2.32 23.40
CA THR A 60 8.42 3.59 22.69
C THR A 60 7.34 3.61 21.60
N PRO A 61 6.56 4.71 21.45
CA PRO A 61 5.62 4.82 20.35
C PRO A 61 6.37 4.57 19.03
N PRO A 62 5.91 3.63 18.18
CA PRO A 62 6.54 3.43 16.89
C PRO A 62 6.47 4.74 16.09
N GLU A 63 7.56 5.11 15.44
CA GLU A 63 7.55 6.15 14.41
C GLU A 63 6.79 5.62 13.19
N ASP A 64 5.45 5.55 13.32
CA ASP A 64 4.58 5.08 12.26
C ASP A 64 4.66 6.07 11.09
N THR A 65 5.03 5.58 9.91
CA THR A 65 4.98 6.40 8.70
C THR A 65 3.52 6.60 8.32
N ARG A 66 3.08 7.85 8.18
CA ARG A 66 1.68 8.18 7.85
C ARG A 66 1.57 8.69 6.42
N VAL A 67 0.66 8.12 5.65
CA VAL A 67 0.43 8.49 4.25
C VAL A 67 -1.06 8.69 4.01
N ALA A 68 -1.44 9.79 3.37
CA ALA A 68 -2.81 9.99 2.91
C ALA A 68 -3.06 9.14 1.66
N VAL A 69 -4.13 8.34 1.66
CA VAL A 69 -4.46 7.40 0.59
C VAL A 69 -5.92 7.55 0.19
N LEU A 70 -6.16 7.71 -1.10
CA LEU A 70 -7.50 7.64 -1.68
C LEU A 70 -7.88 6.16 -1.84
N TRP A 71 -8.92 5.76 -1.13
CA TRP A 71 -9.48 4.41 -1.19
C TRP A 71 -10.95 4.48 -1.55
N VAL A 72 -11.29 3.92 -2.70
CA VAL A 72 -12.64 3.91 -3.31
C VAL A 72 -13.18 5.32 -3.58
N ASP A 73 -13.74 5.98 -2.58
CA ASP A 73 -14.40 7.28 -2.67
C ASP A 73 -14.03 8.22 -1.52
N ARG A 74 -13.08 7.82 -0.67
CA ARG A 74 -12.67 8.60 0.49
C ARG A 74 -11.17 8.57 0.71
N THR A 75 -10.65 9.65 1.29
CA THR A 75 -9.25 9.70 1.72
C THR A 75 -9.11 9.20 3.16
N TYR A 76 -8.14 8.34 3.39
CA TYR A 76 -7.78 7.80 4.70
C TYR A 76 -6.31 8.08 5.01
N VAL A 77 -5.96 8.14 6.30
CA VAL A 77 -4.55 8.23 6.72
C VAL A 77 -4.07 6.84 7.11
N PHE A 78 -3.21 6.28 6.28
CA PHE A 78 -2.62 4.97 6.48
C PHE A 78 -1.40 5.13 7.38
N SER A 79 -1.43 4.47 8.54
CA SER A 79 -0.27 4.33 9.43
C SER A 79 0.42 3.01 9.13
N LEU A 80 1.69 3.10 8.74
CA LEU A 80 2.51 1.97 8.32
C LEU A 80 3.44 1.58 9.46
N ARG A 81 3.31 0.34 9.92
CA ARG A 81 4.12 -0.21 11.01
C ARG A 81 4.99 -1.37 10.51
N PRO A 82 6.30 -1.17 10.36
CA PRO A 82 7.22 -2.23 10.02
C PRO A 82 7.46 -3.21 11.18
N SER A 83 7.54 -4.49 10.85
CA SER A 83 8.02 -5.54 11.74
C SER A 83 9.53 -5.76 11.59
N GLU A 84 10.06 -6.66 12.40
CA GLU A 84 11.34 -7.31 12.13
C GLU A 84 11.30 -8.10 10.82
N ILE A 85 12.47 -8.32 10.23
CA ILE A 85 12.63 -9.14 9.03
C ILE A 85 12.50 -10.62 9.43
N LYS A 86 11.59 -11.34 8.77
CA LYS A 86 11.39 -12.78 8.95
C LYS A 86 11.25 -13.46 7.59
N PRO A 87 11.73 -14.71 7.43
CA PRO A 87 11.52 -15.45 6.20
C PRO A 87 10.02 -15.73 6.00
N ILE A 88 9.57 -15.59 4.77
CA ILE A 88 8.23 -16.01 4.33
C ILE A 88 8.35 -17.00 3.18
N MET A 89 7.36 -17.88 3.06
CA MET A 89 7.24 -18.79 1.92
C MET A 89 6.53 -18.10 0.76
N VAL A 90 7.23 -17.94 -0.36
CA VAL A 90 6.70 -17.46 -1.64
C VAL A 90 7.14 -18.45 -2.71
N GLU A 91 6.20 -19.04 -3.42
CA GLU A 91 6.47 -20.07 -4.46
C GLU A 91 7.37 -21.23 -3.99
N GLY A 92 7.20 -21.69 -2.75
CA GLY A 92 8.03 -22.77 -2.21
C GLY A 92 9.44 -22.35 -1.79
N GLN A 93 9.80 -21.07 -1.92
CA GLN A 93 11.09 -20.52 -1.50
C GLN A 93 10.94 -19.71 -0.21
N ASN A 94 11.92 -19.87 0.69
CA ASN A 94 12.05 -19.01 1.86
C ASN A 94 12.74 -17.70 1.46
N VAL A 95 11.99 -16.61 1.47
CA VAL A 95 12.49 -15.27 1.12
C VAL A 95 12.49 -14.40 2.37
N PRO A 96 13.61 -13.76 2.75
CA PRO A 96 13.63 -12.80 3.85
C PRO A 96 12.75 -11.59 3.51
N ALA A 97 11.77 -11.29 4.36
CA ALA A 97 10.82 -10.21 4.12
C ALA A 97 10.53 -9.40 5.39
N GLN A 98 10.27 -8.12 5.20
CA GLN A 98 9.76 -7.24 6.24
C GLN A 98 8.25 -7.09 6.05
N GLN A 99 7.46 -7.43 7.07
CA GLN A 99 6.03 -7.18 7.05
C GLN A 99 5.76 -5.73 7.46
N ILE A 100 4.91 -5.05 6.71
CA ILE A 100 4.35 -3.75 7.05
C ILE A 100 2.87 -3.94 7.33
N SER A 101 2.48 -3.73 8.59
CA SER A 101 1.08 -3.69 8.99
C SER A 101 0.52 -2.30 8.71
N ILE A 102 -0.70 -2.23 8.20
CA ILE A 102 -1.35 -0.97 7.80
C ILE A 102 -2.62 -0.81 8.64
N SER A 103 -2.73 0.31 9.34
CA SER A 103 -3.95 0.72 10.06
C SER A 103 -4.44 2.07 9.54
N THR A 104 -5.74 2.21 9.41
CA THR A 104 -6.42 3.38 8.84
C THR A 104 -7.15 4.22 9.89
N GLY A 105 -7.41 3.63 11.07
CA GLY A 105 -8.25 4.24 12.10
C GLY A 105 -9.76 4.09 11.83
N ASP A 106 -10.13 3.50 10.69
CA ASP A 106 -11.50 3.12 10.36
C ASP A 106 -11.73 1.65 10.76
N PRO A 107 -12.67 1.36 11.68
CA PRO A 107 -12.88 0.00 12.18
C PRO A 107 -13.27 -1.03 11.11
N GLN A 108 -13.94 -0.61 10.03
CA GLN A 108 -14.36 -1.54 8.97
C GLN A 108 -13.17 -1.93 8.09
N LEU A 109 -12.31 -0.97 7.76
CA LEU A 109 -11.09 -1.25 7.01
C LEU A 109 -10.04 -1.96 7.86
N ASP A 110 -9.90 -1.60 9.14
CA ASP A 110 -8.91 -2.19 10.03
C ASP A 110 -9.22 -3.67 10.33
N GLN A 111 -10.49 -4.09 10.26
CA GLN A 111 -10.88 -5.51 10.28
C GLN A 111 -10.29 -6.32 9.13
N LEU A 112 -9.95 -5.69 8.00
CA LEU A 112 -9.28 -6.34 6.89
C LEU A 112 -7.81 -6.64 7.20
N ASN A 113 -7.22 -6.12 8.29
CA ASN A 113 -5.85 -6.43 8.70
C ASN A 113 -4.85 -6.35 7.53
N LEU A 114 -4.84 -5.20 6.85
CA LEU A 114 -4.04 -4.96 5.65
C LEU A 114 -2.55 -5.11 5.97
N ARG A 115 -1.87 -5.95 5.18
CA ARG A 115 -0.45 -6.27 5.35
C ARG A 115 0.25 -6.33 4.00
N VAL A 116 1.48 -5.85 3.97
CA VAL A 116 2.37 -5.92 2.81
C VAL A 116 3.70 -6.51 3.26
N TRP A 117 4.25 -7.43 2.49
CA TRP A 117 5.60 -7.95 2.71
C TRP A 117 6.52 -7.40 1.64
N LEU A 118 7.59 -6.74 2.07
CA LEU A 118 8.65 -6.23 1.19
C LEU A 118 9.87 -7.15 1.31
N SER A 119 10.58 -7.41 0.22
CA SER A 119 11.87 -8.11 0.28
C SER A 119 12.85 -7.35 1.18
N ALA A 120 13.71 -8.09 1.88
CA ALA A 120 14.75 -7.49 2.74
C ALA A 120 15.95 -6.94 1.95
N ASP A 121 15.97 -7.11 0.63
CA ASP A 121 17.02 -6.57 -0.24
C ASP A 121 16.87 -5.04 -0.44
N THR A 122 17.85 -4.44 -1.10
CA THR A 122 17.85 -3.00 -1.41
C THR A 122 16.70 -2.59 -2.33
N ALA A 123 16.14 -3.52 -3.11
CA ALA A 123 15.04 -3.25 -4.02
C ALA A 123 13.69 -3.12 -3.31
N ARG A 124 13.56 -3.72 -2.11
CA ARG A 124 12.35 -3.72 -1.27
C ARG A 124 11.08 -4.05 -2.06
N THR A 125 11.19 -5.02 -2.94
CA THR A 125 10.13 -5.44 -3.86
C THR A 125 8.93 -5.95 -3.05
N PRO A 126 7.69 -5.49 -3.31
CA PRO A 126 6.50 -6.10 -2.72
C PRO A 126 6.39 -7.56 -3.14
N LEU A 127 6.47 -8.46 -2.17
CA LEU A 127 6.42 -9.92 -2.36
C LEU A 127 5.01 -10.46 -2.13
N ARG A 128 4.27 -9.87 -1.19
CA ARG A 128 2.91 -10.27 -0.84
C ARG A 128 2.10 -9.08 -0.39
N ILE A 129 0.83 -9.06 -0.74
CA ILE A 129 -0.17 -8.14 -0.21
C ILE A 129 -1.32 -8.98 0.30
N ALA A 130 -1.78 -8.75 1.52
CA ALA A 130 -2.93 -9.43 2.09
C ALA A 130 -3.92 -8.43 2.71
N PHE A 131 -5.20 -8.70 2.53
CA PHE A 131 -6.31 -7.97 3.16
C PHE A 131 -7.50 -8.92 3.33
N GLY A 132 -7.93 -9.11 4.57
CA GLY A 132 -8.93 -10.09 4.98
C GLY A 132 -8.48 -11.50 4.60
N MET A 133 -9.32 -12.17 3.82
CA MET A 133 -9.06 -13.50 3.24
C MET A 133 -8.31 -13.46 1.92
N TYR A 134 -8.10 -12.28 1.34
CA TYR A 134 -7.46 -12.14 0.03
C TYR A 134 -5.95 -11.98 0.21
N GLN A 135 -5.21 -12.66 -0.66
CA GLN A 135 -3.75 -12.60 -0.72
C GLN A 135 -3.33 -12.57 -2.19
N ALA A 136 -2.36 -11.73 -2.50
CA ALA A 136 -1.68 -11.68 -3.78
C ALA A 136 -0.18 -11.81 -3.56
N ASP A 137 0.43 -12.82 -4.18
CA ASP A 137 1.86 -13.10 -4.11
C ASP A 137 2.54 -12.71 -5.42
N LEU A 138 3.78 -12.25 -5.33
CA LEU A 138 4.63 -12.05 -6.48
C LEU A 138 5.12 -13.41 -7.00
N VAL A 139 4.53 -13.86 -8.10
CA VAL A 139 4.84 -15.16 -8.75
C VAL A 139 5.90 -15.09 -9.85
N SER A 140 6.25 -13.90 -10.33
CA SER A 140 7.37 -13.76 -11.27
C SER A 140 7.88 -12.33 -11.34
N ARG A 141 9.17 -12.18 -11.60
CA ARG A 141 9.82 -10.89 -11.85
C ARG A 141 10.59 -10.97 -13.16
N THR A 142 10.20 -10.17 -14.14
CA THR A 142 10.97 -9.98 -15.37
C THR A 142 11.57 -8.58 -15.36
N VAL A 143 12.89 -8.47 -15.48
CA VAL A 143 13.56 -7.16 -15.64
C VAL A 143 13.47 -6.79 -17.11
N VAL A 144 12.62 -5.82 -17.43
CA VAL A 144 12.54 -5.27 -18.79
C VAL A 144 13.63 -4.22 -18.93
N ALA A 145 14.61 -4.47 -19.81
CA ALA A 145 15.63 -3.47 -20.12
C ALA A 145 14.99 -2.23 -20.77
N PRO A 146 15.43 -1.01 -20.41
CA PRO A 146 14.98 0.20 -21.10
C PRO A 146 15.35 0.08 -22.59
N ARG A 147 14.42 0.51 -23.45
CA ARG A 147 14.65 0.65 -24.89
C ARG A 147 15.37 1.95 -25.19
#